data_AF-A0A6P2CWW4-F1
#
_entry.id   AF-A0A6P2CWW4-F1
#
_cell.length_a   1.000
_cell.length_b   1.000
_cell.length_c   1.000
_cell.angle_alpha   90.00
_cell.angle_beta   90.00
_cell.angle_gamma   90.00
#
_symmetry.space_group_name_H-M   'P 1'
#
loop_
_entity.id
_entity.type
_entity.pdbx_description
1 polymer ?
#
loop_
_entity_poly.entity_id
_entity_poly.type
_entity_poly.pdbx_seq_one_letter_code
_entity_poly.pdbx_strand_id
1 'polypeptide(L)'
;MTPEPVRVTFRGRERLAYRSRYPNGGVAVCLRDAEHGAFAAWATLDTPHADLKSGQIVVNDFDRTEGMLEALVRAGVVEPTGESVRFFRQALPIVTLRVEVPEYESPGMSNGLHASPRKSFTLEPDSGIEL
;
A
#
# COMPACT_ATOMS: atom_id res chain seq x y z
N MET A 1 -2.59 22.14 10.95
CA MET A 1 -3.78 21.30 11.21
C MET A 1 -3.56 19.99 10.50
N THR A 2 -3.69 18.86 11.20
CA THR A 2 -3.61 17.54 10.55
C THR A 2 -4.96 17.27 9.85
N PRO A 3 -4.96 16.83 8.58
CA PRO A 3 -6.21 16.54 7.89
C PRO A 3 -6.95 15.37 8.56
N GLU A 4 -8.28 15.40 8.50
CA GLU A 4 -9.10 14.29 9.03
C GLU A 4 -9.08 13.09 8.07
N PRO A 5 -9.16 11.85 8.59
CA PRO A 5 -9.20 10.67 7.74
C PRO A 5 -10.51 10.59 6.97
N VAL A 6 -10.43 10.25 5.68
CA VAL A 6 -11.59 10.10 4.81
C VAL A 6 -12.20 8.71 4.97
N ARG A 7 -13.53 8.66 5.09
CA ARG A 7 -14.29 7.41 5.16
C ARG A 7 -14.40 6.75 3.79
N VAL A 8 -14.03 5.49 3.72
CA VAL A 8 -14.08 4.64 2.52
C VAL A 8 -14.89 3.39 2.85
N THR A 9 -15.97 3.14 2.12
CA THR A 9 -16.69 1.86 2.24
C THR A 9 -16.01 0.83 1.34
N PHE A 10 -15.29 -0.12 1.94
CA PHE A 10 -14.58 -1.16 1.22
C PHE A 10 -14.96 -2.55 1.74
N ARG A 11 -15.42 -3.42 0.83
CA ARG A 11 -15.93 -4.77 1.13
C ARG A 11 -17.01 -4.77 2.22
N GLY A 12 -17.95 -3.82 2.13
CA GLY A 12 -19.10 -3.71 3.04
C GLY A 12 -18.76 -3.20 4.45
N ARG A 13 -17.54 -2.71 4.69
CA ARG A 13 -17.13 -2.15 5.98
C ARG A 13 -16.61 -0.72 5.83
N GLU A 14 -16.85 0.10 6.84
CA GLU A 14 -16.29 1.44 6.90
C GLU A 14 -14.80 1.39 7.24
N ARG A 15 -14.01 2.08 6.42
CA ARG A 15 -12.57 2.21 6.57
C ARG A 15 -12.19 3.68 6.62
N LEU A 16 -11.04 3.95 7.20
CA LEU A 16 -10.41 5.27 7.22
C LEU A 16 -9.16 5.22 6.36
N ALA A 17 -9.06 6.13 5.39
CA ALA A 17 -7.91 6.26 4.51
C ALA A 17 -6.81 7.11 5.16
N TYR A 18 -5.57 6.63 5.06
CA TYR A 18 -4.38 7.33 5.54
C TYR A 18 -3.28 7.31 4.49
N ARG A 19 -2.45 8.34 4.50
CA ARG A 19 -1.23 8.42 3.69
C ARG A 19 -0.09 7.75 4.45
N SER A 20 0.73 7.00 3.73
CA SER A 20 1.99 6.47 4.24
C SER A 20 3.05 6.60 3.14
N ARG A 21 4.23 6.03 3.36
CA ARG A 21 5.33 6.03 2.39
C ARG A 21 5.93 4.64 2.26
N TYR A 22 6.23 4.25 1.04
CA TYR A 22 7.08 3.10 0.78
C TYR A 22 8.54 3.41 1.17
N PRO A 23 9.39 2.38 1.41
CA PRO A 23 10.79 2.59 1.77
C PRO A 23 11.60 3.40 0.75
N ASN A 24 11.19 3.40 -0.52
CA ASN A 24 11.79 4.19 -1.59
C ASN A 24 11.30 5.65 -1.64
N GLY A 25 10.45 6.07 -0.68
CA GLY A 25 9.88 7.42 -0.60
C GLY A 25 8.57 7.61 -1.38
N GLY A 26 8.12 6.59 -2.13
CA GLY A 26 6.86 6.62 -2.89
C GLY A 26 5.64 6.78 -1.99
N VAL A 27 4.60 7.45 -2.50
CA VAL A 27 3.35 7.67 -1.75
C VAL A 27 2.57 6.37 -1.67
N ALA A 28 2.15 6.01 -0.46
CA ALA A 28 1.25 4.89 -0.22
C ALA A 28 -0.06 5.37 0.39
N VAL A 29 -1.15 4.64 0.14
CA VAL A 29 -2.42 4.82 0.83
C VAL A 29 -2.79 3.50 1.49
N CYS A 30 -3.17 3.56 2.77
CA CYS A 30 -3.69 2.39 3.49
C CYS A 30 -5.09 2.67 4.04
N LEU A 31 -5.82 1.58 4.25
CA LEU A 31 -7.13 1.57 4.90
C LEU A 31 -7.00 0.94 6.28
N ARG A 32 -7.60 1.59 7.28
CA ARG A 32 -7.79 1.04 8.63
C ARG A 32 -9.27 0.85 8.93
N ASP A 33 -9.61 -0.11 9.77
CA ASP A 33 -10.96 -0.27 10.29
C ASP A 33 -11.41 0.97 11.04
N ALA A 34 -12.60 1.49 10.73
CA ALA A 34 -13.10 2.71 11.36
C ALA A 34 -13.52 2.51 12.83
N GLU A 35 -13.87 1.28 13.24
CA GLU A 35 -14.35 0.99 14.59
C GLU A 35 -13.19 0.79 15.57
N HIS A 36 -12.21 -0.04 15.19
CA HIS A 36 -11.14 -0.47 16.08
C HIS A 36 -9.74 -0.10 15.58
N GLY A 37 -9.63 0.58 14.45
CA GLY A 37 -8.37 1.09 13.94
C GLY A 37 -7.39 0.03 13.45
N ALA A 38 -7.75 -1.24 13.32
CA ALA A 38 -6.79 -2.23 12.79
C ALA A 38 -6.48 -1.96 11.32
N PHE A 39 -5.28 -2.33 10.89
CA PHE A 39 -4.93 -2.31 9.47
C PHE A 39 -5.85 -3.25 8.67
N ALA A 40 -6.42 -2.75 7.57
CA ALA A 40 -7.31 -3.51 6.72
C ALA A 40 -6.65 -3.88 5.39
N ALA A 41 -6.05 -2.92 4.68
CA ALA A 41 -5.45 -3.15 3.38
C ALA A 41 -4.48 -2.03 2.97
N TRP A 42 -3.50 -2.39 2.14
CA TRP A 42 -2.77 -1.42 1.31
C TRP A 42 -3.58 -1.16 0.04
N ALA A 43 -3.97 0.09 -0.15
CA ALA A 43 -4.77 0.51 -1.29
C ALA A 43 -3.91 0.78 -2.53
N THR A 44 -2.60 0.97 -2.35
CA THR A 44 -1.62 1.20 -3.41
C THR A 44 -0.63 0.05 -3.52
N LEU A 45 0.07 -0.01 -4.66
CA LEU A 45 1.29 -0.81 -4.81
C LEU A 45 2.52 0.07 -4.96
N ASP A 46 3.65 -0.43 -4.47
CA ASP A 46 4.94 0.15 -4.76
C ASP A 46 5.36 -0.25 -6.19
N THR A 47 5.38 0.73 -7.08
CA THR A 47 5.77 0.57 -8.48
C THR A 47 6.89 1.53 -8.82
N PRO A 48 8.14 1.29 -8.35
CA PRO A 48 9.26 2.24 -8.50
C PRO A 48 9.66 2.50 -9.96
N HIS A 49 9.24 1.63 -10.87
CA HIS A 49 9.51 1.75 -12.30
C HIS A 49 8.35 2.36 -13.09
N ALA A 50 7.23 2.69 -12.44
CA ALA A 50 6.14 3.40 -13.09
C ALA A 50 6.50 4.88 -13.22
N ASP A 51 6.33 5.43 -14.43
CA ASP A 51 6.50 6.87 -14.69
C ASP A 51 5.26 7.62 -14.18
N LEU A 52 5.23 7.91 -12.87
CA LEU A 52 4.12 8.58 -12.21
C LEU A 52 4.37 10.09 -12.10
N LYS A 53 3.38 10.89 -12.47
CA LYS A 53 3.39 12.33 -12.22
C LYS A 53 3.20 12.61 -10.73
N SER A 54 3.54 13.84 -10.30
CA SER A 54 3.31 14.26 -8.92
C SER A 54 1.85 14.07 -8.50
N GLY A 55 1.63 13.42 -7.36
CA GLY A 55 0.30 13.10 -6.84
C GLY A 55 -0.37 11.89 -7.47
N GLN A 56 0.27 11.23 -8.44
CA GLN A 56 -0.22 9.96 -8.99
C GLN A 56 0.26 8.77 -8.17
N ILE A 57 -0.59 7.75 -8.08
CA ILE A 57 -0.34 6.47 -7.41
C ILE A 57 -0.94 5.34 -8.25
N VAL A 58 -0.45 4.12 -8.03
CA VAL A 58 -1.02 2.91 -8.61
C VAL A 58 -1.91 2.24 -7.58
N VAL A 59 -3.19 2.05 -7.89
CA VAL A 59 -4.13 1.39 -6.98
C VAL A 59 -3.99 -0.12 -7.10
N ASN A 60 -3.89 -0.77 -5.95
CA ASN A 60 -3.94 -2.21 -5.83
C ASN A 60 -5.39 -2.69 -5.95
N ASP A 61 -5.87 -2.92 -7.17
CA ASP A 61 -7.24 -3.37 -7.44
C ASP A 61 -7.29 -4.79 -8.01
N PHE A 62 -6.67 -5.76 -7.32
CA PHE A 62 -6.70 -7.17 -7.72
C PHE A 62 -6.68 -8.13 -6.53
N ASP A 63 -7.09 -9.38 -6.75
CA ASP A 63 -7.13 -10.46 -5.74
C ASP A 63 -7.85 -10.01 -4.45
N ARG A 64 -7.13 -9.92 -3.32
CA ARG A 64 -7.73 -9.60 -2.02
C ARG A 64 -8.24 -8.17 -1.91
N THR A 65 -7.80 -7.29 -2.82
CA THR A 65 -8.16 -5.87 -2.85
C THR A 65 -9.05 -5.50 -4.03
N GLU A 66 -9.66 -6.45 -4.72
CA GLU A 66 -10.66 -6.15 -5.77
C GLU A 66 -11.79 -5.24 -5.24
N GLY A 67 -12.13 -4.22 -6.03
CA GLY A 67 -13.09 -3.17 -5.69
C GLY A 67 -12.46 -1.97 -4.94
N MET A 68 -11.13 -1.93 -4.80
CA MET A 68 -10.42 -0.84 -4.12
C MET A 68 -10.52 0.46 -4.90
N LEU A 69 -10.35 0.41 -6.23
CA LEU A 69 -10.45 1.62 -7.05
C LEU A 69 -11.83 2.25 -6.91
N GLU A 70 -12.88 1.45 -7.09
CA GLU A 70 -14.26 1.92 -6.99
C GLU A 70 -14.55 2.54 -5.61
N ALA A 71 -14.11 1.88 -4.53
CA ALA A 71 -14.30 2.36 -3.17
C ALA A 71 -13.63 3.72 -2.94
N LEU A 72 -12.39 3.91 -3.40
CA LEU A 72 -11.65 5.15 -3.25
C LEU A 72 -12.24 6.29 -4.11
N VAL A 73 -12.68 5.98 -5.33
CA VAL A 73 -13.33 6.96 -6.22
C VAL A 73 -14.65 7.42 -5.63
N ARG A 74 -15.48 6.48 -5.15
CA ARG A 74 -16.76 6.79 -4.50
C ARG A 74 -16.58 7.65 -3.26
N ALA A 75 -15.49 7.44 -2.53
CA ALA A 75 -15.13 8.24 -1.36
C ALA A 75 -14.47 9.59 -1.70
N GLY A 76 -14.21 9.89 -2.97
CA GLY A 76 -13.54 11.11 -3.41
C GLY A 76 -12.05 11.16 -3.07
N VAL A 77 -11.43 10.02 -2.70
CA VAL A 77 -10.01 9.99 -2.31
C VAL A 77 -9.10 10.11 -3.53
N VAL A 78 -9.51 9.49 -4.64
CA VAL A 78 -8.73 9.44 -5.88
C VAL A 78 -9.59 9.74 -7.10
N GLU A 79 -8.94 10.14 -8.18
CA GLU A 79 -9.55 10.27 -9.50
C GLU A 79 -8.82 9.39 -10.53
N PRO A 80 -9.53 8.57 -11.32
CA PRO A 80 -8.91 7.78 -12.38
C PRO A 80 -8.32 8.68 -13.46
N THR A 81 -7.10 8.38 -13.92
CA THR A 81 -6.49 9.12 -15.05
C THR A 81 -6.87 8.53 -16.41
N GLY A 82 -7.45 7.32 -16.43
CA GLY A 82 -7.64 6.52 -17.64
C GLY A 82 -6.38 5.77 -18.07
N GLU A 83 -5.26 5.97 -17.39
CA GLU A 83 -3.99 5.29 -17.65
C GLU A 83 -3.84 4.06 -16.74
N SER A 84 -3.01 3.11 -17.17
CA SER A 84 -2.68 1.93 -16.37
C SER A 84 -1.21 1.56 -16.53
N VAL A 85 -0.62 1.00 -15.49
CA VAL A 85 0.70 0.38 -15.56
C VAL A 85 0.56 -1.14 -15.60
N ARG A 86 1.42 -1.80 -16.38
CA ARG A 86 1.51 -3.25 -16.35
C ARG A 86 2.32 -3.70 -15.14
N PHE A 87 1.71 -4.49 -14.27
CA PHE A 87 2.37 -5.12 -13.14
C PHE A 87 2.17 -6.63 -13.22
N PHE A 88 3.26 -7.38 -13.44
CA PHE A 88 3.20 -8.78 -13.87
C PHE A 88 2.28 -8.99 -15.08
N ARG A 89 1.15 -9.67 -14.88
CA ARG A 89 0.14 -9.98 -15.90
C ARG A 89 -1.12 -9.12 -15.79
N GLN A 90 -1.17 -8.18 -14.84
CA GLN A 90 -2.32 -7.31 -14.60
C GLN A 90 -2.05 -5.89 -15.09
N ALA A 91 -3.10 -5.24 -15.59
CA ALA A 91 -3.11 -3.81 -15.84
C ALA A 91 -3.69 -3.13 -14.59
N LEU A 92 -2.88 -2.32 -13.92
CA LEU A 92 -3.28 -1.64 -12.69
C LEU A 92 -3.55 -0.16 -12.95
N PRO A 93 -4.65 0.38 -12.43
CA PRO A 93 -5.04 1.76 -12.70
C PRO A 93 -4.08 2.75 -12.05
N ILE A 94 -3.69 3.76 -12.83
CA ILE A 94 -3.04 4.96 -12.32
C ILE A 94 -4.14 5.94 -11.94
N VAL A 95 -4.02 6.54 -10.75
CA VAL A 95 -4.98 7.51 -10.24
C VAL A 95 -4.26 8.73 -9.68
N THR A 96 -4.93 9.86 -9.67
CA THR A 96 -4.48 11.08 -8.98
C THR A 96 -5.11 11.13 -7.59
N LEU A 97 -4.31 11.31 -6.55
CA LEU A 97 -4.81 11.55 -5.19
C LEU A 97 -5.45 12.95 -5.12
N ARG A 98 -6.71 13.03 -4.68
CA ARG A 98 -7.50 14.27 -4.70
C ARG A 98 -7.60 14.99 -3.37
N VAL A 99 -7.43 14.25 -2.27
CA VAL A 99 -7.56 14.79 -0.92
C VAL A 99 -6.31 14.49 -0.11
N GLU A 100 -5.96 15.43 0.76
CA GLU A 100 -4.98 15.16 1.80
C GLU A 100 -5.64 14.31 2.88
N VAL A 101 -5.08 13.12 3.10
CA VAL A 101 -5.43 12.25 4.22
C VAL A 101 -4.33 12.30 5.27
N PRO A 102 -4.64 12.11 6.55
CA PRO A 102 -3.64 12.12 7.63
C PRO A 102 -2.54 11.11 7.36
N GLU A 103 -1.33 11.47 7.75
CA GLU A 103 -0.24 10.51 7.74
C GLU A 103 -0.50 9.41 8.77
N TYR A 104 -0.21 8.19 8.36
CA TYR A 104 -0.17 7.03 9.24
C TYR A 104 1.27 6.84 9.71
N GLU A 105 1.53 7.28 10.94
CA GLU A 105 2.70 6.86 11.68
C GLU A 105 2.46 5.44 12.19
N SER A 106 3.08 4.46 11.54
CA SER A 106 3.08 3.10 12.07
C SER A 106 3.83 3.12 13.42
N PRO A 107 3.23 2.71 14.55
CA PRO A 107 4.01 2.47 15.77
C PRO A 107 4.95 1.30 15.48
N GLY A 108 6.19 1.60 15.06
CA GLY A 108 7.21 0.62 14.66
C GLY A 108 7.86 0.82 13.29
N MET A 109 7.51 1.85 12.51
CA MET A 109 8.28 2.25 11.31
C MET A 109 8.93 3.63 11.47
N SER A 110 9.50 3.90 12.65
CA SER A 110 10.45 5.01 12.81
C SER A 110 11.74 4.66 12.08
N ASN A 111 12.13 5.47 11.08
CA ASN A 111 13.45 5.57 10.46
C ASN A 111 14.49 4.56 10.94
N GLY A 112 14.50 3.37 10.34
CA GLY A 112 15.46 2.34 10.63
C GLY A 112 15.30 1.22 9.62
N LEU A 113 16.37 0.92 8.89
CA LEU A 113 16.46 -0.29 8.10
C LEU A 113 16.02 -1.47 8.96
N HIS A 114 14.87 -2.06 8.63
CA HIS A 114 14.64 -3.46 8.90
C HIS A 114 14.35 -4.12 7.57
N ALA A 115 15.45 -4.48 6.89
CA ALA A 115 15.47 -5.72 6.16
C ALA A 115 14.77 -6.77 7.04
N SER A 116 13.72 -7.40 6.51
CA SER A 116 13.33 -8.70 7.02
C SER A 116 14.63 -9.52 7.14
N PRO A 117 14.91 -10.20 8.25
CA PRO A 117 16.03 -11.12 8.26
C PRO A 117 15.74 -12.11 7.13
N ARG A 118 16.47 -12.00 6.02
CA ARG A 118 16.71 -13.16 5.18
C ARG A 118 17.26 -14.17 6.16
N LYS A 119 16.51 -15.24 6.43
CA LYS A 119 17.09 -16.44 7.02
C LYS A 119 18.24 -16.81 6.09
N SER A 120 19.46 -16.43 6.46
CA SER A 120 20.66 -17.00 5.92
C SER A 120 20.56 -18.48 6.28
N PHE A 121 20.18 -19.29 5.30
CA PHE A 121 20.52 -20.70 5.33
C PHE A 121 22.04 -20.76 5.29
N THR A 122 22.67 -20.75 6.45
CA THR A 122 24.02 -21.27 6.59
C THR A 122 23.87 -22.78 6.46
N LEU A 123 24.27 -23.31 5.30
CA LEU A 123 24.59 -24.75 5.19
C LEU A 123 25.79 -24.96 6.11
N GLU A 124 25.55 -25.51 7.30
CA GLU A 124 26.62 -26.07 8.10
C GLU A 124 27.23 -27.25 7.31
N PRO A 125 28.55 -27.31 7.13
CA PRO A 125 29.16 -28.49 6.53
C PRO A 125 28.96 -29.67 7.47
N ASP A 126 28.26 -30.68 6.96
CA ASP A 126 27.98 -31.97 7.57
C ASP A 126 29.29 -32.59 8.10
N SER A 127 29.48 -32.54 9.41
CA SER A 127 30.60 -33.18 10.09
C SER A 127 30.21 -34.63 10.39
N GLY A 128 30.73 -35.56 9.59
CA GLY A 128 30.87 -36.97 9.99
C GLY A 128 30.27 -38.00 9.03
N ILE A 129 31.05 -38.43 8.04
CA ILE A 129 31.04 -39.84 7.64
C ILE A 129 32.44 -40.37 7.94
N GLU A 130 32.56 -41.09 9.06
CA GLU A 130 33.63 -42.06 9.25
C GLU A 130 33.40 -43.21 8.25
N LEU A 131 34.43 -43.52 7.45
CA LEU A 131 34.57 -44.77 6.70
C LEU A 131 35.62 -45.63 7.39
#